data_AF-A0A0D3F0J2-F1
#
_entry.id   AF-A0A0D3F0J2-F1
#
_cell.length_a   1.000
_cell.length_b   1.000
_cell.length_c   1.000
_cell.angle_alpha   90.00
_cell.angle_beta   90.00
_cell.angle_gamma   90.00
#
_symmetry.space_group_name_H-M   'P 1'
#
loop_
_entity.id
_entity.type
_entity.pdbx_description
1 polymer ?
#
loop_
_entity_poly.entity_id
_entity_poly.type
_entity_poly.pdbx_seq_one_letter_code
_entity_poly.pdbx_strand_id
1 'polypeptide(L)'
;MSVRRFVQLVLEEFAPRRSNYTLRNIDMDRFFLPRPSPVPSAAAAADAVEYGSLPCPAMTFYPPSSSLSGNQNMEFFLLGGNHNMVVAADQSCRTVLYDPGEHAVRTMPALPYQVTLPATSVTVGDDLYILDVDDGGSFHGLIYEDGLNEDWRCCALPPPALSDFEVDSYAVIGGTDIWLSTHGNGGIYCFDTVRHAWSTVATRWTLPFVGLAEYCHEHGLWFGLSHSTRDRRRRSLVLSALDLDGGELPLLRSFPMEFTPPDALNLVSSDLVNLGSGKFCIARFFRTDEDHRDGEELFAVLTAVEVERCDDDEDDAGGGANGGGLRMLKHRSEMYKLTSEMILSGNQNMEFFLLGGNHNMVVAADQSCRTVLYDPGEHAVRTMPALPYQVTLPATSVTVGDDLYILDVDDGGSFHGLIYEDGLNEDWRCCALPPPALSDFEVDSYAVIGGTDIWLSTHGNGGIYCFDTVRHAWSTVATRWTLPFVGLAEYCHEHGLWFGLSHSTRDRRRRSLVLSALDLDGGELPLLRSFPMEFTPPDALNLVSSDLVNLGSGKFCIARFFRTDEDHRDGEELFAVLTAVEVERCDDDEDDAGGGANGGGLRMLKHRSEMYKLTSEMMYWVL
;
A
#
# COMPACT_ATOMS: atom_id res chain seq x y z
N MET A 1 -16.78 -31.48 -14.68
CA MET A 1 -15.65 -31.06 -13.83
C MET A 1 -15.57 -29.55 -13.94
N SER A 2 -15.51 -28.84 -12.82
CA SER A 2 -15.38 -27.37 -12.84
C SER A 2 -13.96 -27.03 -13.27
N VAL A 3 -13.81 -26.20 -14.30
CA VAL A 3 -12.50 -25.68 -14.71
C VAL A 3 -12.32 -24.35 -13.99
N ARG A 4 -11.31 -24.25 -13.14
CA ARG A 4 -11.00 -23.01 -12.42
C ARG A 4 -10.23 -22.08 -13.36
N ARG A 5 -10.87 -20.98 -13.74
CA ARG A 5 -10.27 -19.94 -14.56
C ARG A 5 -9.38 -18.98 -13.77
N PHE A 6 -9.76 -18.66 -12.54
CA PHE A 6 -9.09 -17.63 -11.74
C PHE A 6 -8.32 -18.23 -10.56
N VAL A 7 -7.12 -17.71 -10.31
CA VAL A 7 -6.38 -17.90 -9.06
C VAL A 7 -6.61 -16.65 -8.19
N GLN A 8 -6.99 -16.86 -6.94
CA GLN A 8 -7.15 -15.81 -5.94
C GLN A 8 -5.80 -15.51 -5.28
N LEU A 9 -5.31 -14.29 -5.47
CA LEU A 9 -4.12 -13.79 -4.78
C LEU A 9 -4.56 -12.75 -3.74
N VAL A 10 -4.30 -13.03 -2.47
CA VAL A 10 -4.52 -12.05 -1.38
C VAL A 10 -3.18 -11.43 -1.01
N LEU A 11 -3.15 -10.10 -0.96
CA LEU A 11 -1.98 -9.32 -0.58
C LEU A 11 -2.31 -8.49 0.65
N GLU A 12 -1.44 -8.53 1.66
CA GLU A 12 -1.47 -7.56 2.75
C GLU A 12 -0.81 -6.27 2.26
N GLU A 13 -1.58 -5.18 2.26
CA GLU A 13 -1.10 -3.84 1.97
C GLU A 13 -0.90 -3.11 3.30
N PHE A 14 0.36 -2.92 3.67
CA PHE A 14 0.75 -2.20 4.88
C PHE A 14 0.53 -0.70 4.68
N ALA A 15 -0.52 -0.15 5.31
CA ALA A 15 -0.69 1.30 5.39
C ALA A 15 -0.36 1.82 6.80
N PRO A 16 0.13 3.08 6.93
CA PRO A 16 0.68 3.63 8.19
C PRO A 16 -0.26 3.61 9.40
N ARG A 17 -1.57 3.39 9.21
CA ARG A 17 -2.57 3.34 10.30
C ARG A 17 -3.25 1.98 10.48
N ARG A 18 -3.30 1.16 9.42
CA ARG A 18 -4.06 -0.10 9.37
C ARG A 18 -3.64 -0.88 8.14
N SER A 19 -3.17 -2.12 8.30
CA SER A 19 -3.02 -3.01 7.14
C SER A 19 -4.39 -3.30 6.55
N ASN A 20 -4.47 -3.37 5.22
CA ASN A 20 -5.65 -3.84 4.52
C ASN A 20 -5.26 -5.07 3.69
N TYR A 21 -6.24 -5.86 3.26
CA TYR A 21 -5.99 -7.05 2.45
C TYR A 21 -6.70 -6.92 1.12
N THR A 22 -5.96 -6.94 0.00
CA THR A 22 -6.54 -6.90 -1.34
C THR A 22 -6.60 -8.29 -1.97
N LEU A 23 -7.79 -8.69 -2.39
CA LEU A 23 -8.02 -9.91 -3.16
C LEU A 23 -8.00 -9.58 -4.65
N ARG A 24 -7.10 -10.22 -5.39
CA ARG A 24 -6.90 -10.03 -6.83
C ARG A 24 -7.18 -11.33 -7.57
N ASN A 25 -7.98 -11.25 -8.63
CA ASN A 25 -8.32 -12.38 -9.48
C ASN A 25 -7.37 -12.45 -10.67
N ILE A 26 -6.55 -13.51 -10.73
CA ILE A 26 -5.60 -13.71 -11.82
C ILE A 26 -6.20 -14.69 -12.82
N ASP A 27 -6.49 -14.19 -14.03
CA ASP A 27 -7.03 -15.00 -15.13
C ASP A 27 -5.94 -15.95 -15.67
N MET A 28 -6.07 -17.24 -15.40
CA MET A 28 -5.10 -18.24 -15.81
C MET A 28 -5.22 -18.64 -17.28
N ASP A 29 -6.35 -18.37 -17.94
CA ASP A 29 -6.56 -18.74 -19.35
C ASP A 29 -5.50 -18.08 -20.26
N ARG A 30 -5.08 -16.86 -19.93
CA ARG A 30 -4.06 -16.11 -20.70
C ARG A 30 -2.65 -16.70 -20.61
N PHE A 31 -2.41 -17.61 -19.66
CA PHE A 31 -1.12 -18.26 -19.49
C PHE A 31 -0.98 -19.53 -20.33
N PHE A 32 -2.10 -20.17 -20.71
CA PHE A 32 -2.09 -21.38 -21.53
C PHE A 32 -2.05 -21.02 -23.01
N LEU A 33 -0.92 -21.27 -23.66
CA LEU A 33 -0.71 -20.93 -25.06
C LEU A 33 -1.29 -22.02 -25.99
N PRO A 34 -1.77 -21.65 -27.20
CA PRO A 34 -2.10 -22.62 -28.22
C PRO A 34 -0.89 -23.50 -28.54
N ARG A 35 -1.13 -24.80 -28.73
CA ARG A 35 -0.07 -25.79 -28.95
C ARG A 35 0.84 -25.37 -30.12
N PRO A 36 2.17 -25.39 -29.95
CA PRO A 36 3.09 -25.29 -31.07
C PRO A 36 2.82 -26.42 -32.06
N SER A 37 2.62 -26.09 -33.34
CA SER A 37 2.72 -27.04 -34.44
C SER A 37 4.09 -27.76 -34.35
N PRO A 38 4.20 -29.06 -34.71
CA PRO A 38 5.43 -29.85 -34.58
C PRO A 38 6.49 -29.44 -35.60
N VAL A 39 6.99 -28.21 -35.48
CA VAL A 39 8.15 -27.69 -36.20
C VAL A 39 9.14 -27.19 -35.14
N PRO A 40 10.38 -27.69 -35.12
CA PRO A 40 11.36 -27.31 -34.12
C PRO A 40 11.82 -25.87 -34.41
N SER A 41 11.19 -24.90 -33.75
CA SER A 41 11.60 -23.49 -33.80
C SER A 41 11.97 -23.02 -32.40
N ALA A 42 13.29 -22.91 -32.20
CA ALA A 42 13.98 -22.11 -31.19
C ALA A 42 13.55 -22.30 -29.72
N ALA A 43 14.05 -23.36 -29.10
CA ALA A 43 14.05 -23.60 -27.65
C ALA A 43 14.99 -22.65 -26.86
N ALA A 44 15.05 -21.35 -27.18
CA ALA A 44 15.99 -20.42 -26.56
C ALA A 44 15.38 -19.12 -26.04
N ALA A 45 14.07 -18.91 -26.18
CA ALA A 45 13.40 -17.67 -25.76
C ALA A 45 12.35 -17.86 -24.62
N ALA A 46 12.10 -19.09 -24.17
CA ALA A 46 11.00 -19.43 -23.24
C ALA A 46 11.38 -19.43 -21.74
N ASP A 47 12.59 -18.95 -21.39
CA ASP A 47 13.10 -18.92 -20.01
C ASP A 47 13.13 -17.53 -19.38
N ALA A 48 12.85 -16.47 -20.14
CA ALA A 48 12.69 -15.14 -19.56
C ALA A 48 11.29 -15.06 -18.94
N VAL A 49 11.22 -14.95 -17.61
CA VAL A 49 9.96 -14.65 -16.94
C VAL A 49 9.62 -13.20 -17.21
N GLU A 50 8.43 -12.96 -17.76
CA GLU A 50 7.97 -11.63 -18.08
C GLU A 50 7.46 -10.93 -16.82
N TYR A 51 7.79 -9.65 -16.66
CA TYR A 51 7.21 -8.82 -15.62
C TYR A 51 5.78 -8.46 -15.99
N GLY A 52 4.82 -8.92 -15.19
CA GLY A 52 3.41 -8.60 -15.30
C GLY A 52 2.99 -7.53 -14.29
N SER A 53 2.00 -6.73 -14.65
CA SER A 53 1.32 -5.85 -13.69
C SER A 53 0.19 -6.64 -13.01
N LEU A 54 0.09 -6.50 -11.69
CA LEU A 54 -1.02 -7.08 -10.93
C LEU A 54 -2.36 -6.50 -11.41
N PRO A 55 -3.41 -7.32 -11.57
CA PRO A 55 -4.74 -6.82 -11.89
C PRO A 55 -5.29 -5.99 -10.72
N CYS A 56 -6.24 -5.09 -11.00
CA CYS A 56 -6.90 -4.30 -9.96
C CYS A 56 -7.51 -5.21 -8.87
N PRO A 57 -7.51 -4.79 -7.59
CA PRO A 57 -8.24 -5.49 -6.53
C PRO A 57 -9.69 -5.74 -6.92
N ALA A 58 -10.14 -6.99 -6.78
CA ALA A 58 -11.53 -7.38 -6.93
C ALA A 58 -12.33 -7.11 -5.65
N MET A 59 -11.69 -7.20 -4.48
CA MET A 59 -12.26 -6.91 -3.17
C MET A 59 -11.15 -6.47 -2.22
N THR A 60 -11.49 -5.63 -1.23
CA THR A 60 -10.59 -5.24 -0.14
C THR A 60 -11.24 -5.57 1.21
N PHE A 61 -10.47 -6.22 2.08
CA PHE A 61 -10.89 -6.59 3.43
C PHE A 61 -10.12 -5.75 4.44
N TYR A 62 -10.81 -5.35 5.51
CA TYR A 62 -10.24 -4.50 6.54
C TYR A 62 -10.29 -5.22 7.90
N PRO A 63 -9.14 -5.47 8.57
CA PRO A 63 -9.10 -6.07 9.89
C PRO A 63 -9.72 -5.12 10.91
N PRO A 64 -10.47 -5.58 11.92
CA PRO A 64 -11.13 -4.72 12.91
C PRO A 64 -10.17 -3.77 13.64
N SER A 65 -10.69 -2.61 14.08
CA SER A 65 -9.90 -1.62 14.83
C SER A 65 -9.46 -2.20 16.18
N SER A 66 -8.13 -2.23 16.41
CA SER A 66 -7.53 -2.62 17.68
C SER A 66 -6.74 -1.47 18.27
N SER A 67 -6.92 -1.19 19.56
CA SER A 67 -6.16 -0.19 20.32
C SER A 67 -4.76 -0.68 20.74
N LEU A 68 -4.44 -1.96 20.49
CA LEU A 68 -3.15 -2.57 20.79
C LEU A 68 -2.34 -2.64 19.48
N SER A 69 -1.19 -1.98 19.46
CA SER A 69 -0.25 -1.98 18.34
C SER A 69 0.26 -3.40 18.07
N GLY A 70 0.14 -3.88 16.82
CA GLY A 70 0.80 -5.11 16.34
C GLY A 70 -0.07 -6.36 16.17
N ASN A 71 -1.40 -6.28 16.24
CA ASN A 71 -2.26 -7.48 16.17
C ASN A 71 -3.54 -7.26 15.32
N GLN A 72 -3.38 -6.88 14.05
CA GLN A 72 -4.49 -6.59 13.11
C GLN A 72 -4.47 -7.52 11.89
N ASN A 73 -4.31 -8.83 12.11
CA ASN A 73 -4.18 -9.77 11.00
C ASN A 73 -5.54 -10.36 10.60
N MET A 74 -5.72 -10.58 9.30
CA MET A 74 -6.80 -11.41 8.76
C MET A 74 -6.22 -12.65 8.10
N GLU A 75 -6.98 -13.74 8.13
CA GLU A 75 -6.68 -14.98 7.45
C GLU A 75 -7.69 -15.28 6.36
N PHE A 76 -7.25 -15.95 5.30
CA PHE A 76 -8.05 -16.22 4.12
C PHE A 76 -8.01 -17.70 3.80
N PHE A 77 -9.19 -18.30 3.71
CA PHE A 77 -9.36 -19.70 3.37
C PHE A 77 -10.17 -19.82 2.09
N LEU A 78 -9.84 -20.81 1.28
CA LEU A 78 -10.65 -21.14 0.12
C LEU A 78 -11.79 -22.07 0.56
N LEU A 79 -13.01 -21.79 0.10
CA LEU A 79 -14.20 -22.58 0.40
C LEU A 79 -14.86 -23.09 -0.89
N GLY A 80 -15.28 -24.35 -0.83
CA GLY A 80 -16.01 -25.03 -1.89
C GLY A 80 -15.14 -25.22 -3.13
N GLY A 81 -14.47 -26.37 -3.25
CA GLY A 81 -13.50 -26.65 -4.33
C GLY A 81 -13.96 -26.28 -5.74
N ASN A 82 -15.28 -26.29 -6.00
CA ASN A 82 -15.91 -25.88 -7.27
C ASN A 82 -16.35 -24.42 -7.38
N HIS A 83 -16.51 -23.71 -6.25
CA HIS A 83 -17.11 -22.38 -6.14
C HIS A 83 -16.08 -21.26 -5.96
N ASN A 84 -14.83 -21.59 -5.60
CA ASN A 84 -13.73 -20.63 -5.42
C ASN A 84 -14.09 -19.46 -4.49
N MET A 85 -14.93 -19.73 -3.48
CA MET A 85 -15.33 -18.71 -2.52
C MET A 85 -14.19 -18.48 -1.53
N VAL A 86 -14.10 -17.27 -1.00
CA VAL A 86 -13.04 -16.89 -0.06
C VAL A 86 -13.67 -16.60 1.29
N VAL A 87 -13.26 -17.33 2.32
CA VAL A 87 -13.61 -17.05 3.72
C VAL A 87 -12.50 -16.19 4.29
N ALA A 88 -12.83 -14.97 4.73
CA ALA A 88 -11.92 -14.10 5.45
C ALA A 88 -12.28 -14.12 6.94
N ALA A 89 -11.30 -14.41 7.80
CA ALA A 89 -11.43 -14.45 9.26
C ALA A 89 -10.56 -13.35 9.89
N ASP A 90 -11.10 -12.60 10.83
CA ASP A 90 -10.33 -11.60 11.59
C ASP A 90 -9.82 -12.13 12.94
N GLN A 91 -8.93 -11.38 13.59
CA GLN A 91 -8.39 -11.77 14.90
C GLN A 91 -9.44 -11.78 16.04
N SER A 92 -10.64 -11.25 15.81
CA SER A 92 -11.79 -11.38 16.74
C SER A 92 -12.67 -12.58 16.38
N CYS A 93 -12.17 -13.47 15.53
CA CYS A 93 -12.82 -14.68 15.05
C CYS A 93 -14.06 -14.43 14.21
N ARG A 94 -14.34 -13.19 13.76
CA ARG A 94 -15.46 -12.93 12.85
C ARG A 94 -15.08 -13.36 11.46
N THR A 95 -16.02 -14.00 10.78
CA THR A 95 -15.81 -14.56 9.45
C THR A 95 -16.79 -13.97 8.46
N VAL A 96 -16.31 -13.72 7.25
CA VAL A 96 -17.11 -13.33 6.10
C VAL A 96 -16.76 -14.21 4.91
N LEU A 97 -17.77 -14.59 4.14
CA LEU A 97 -17.64 -15.30 2.89
C LEU A 97 -17.79 -14.30 1.74
N TYR A 98 -16.81 -14.25 0.87
CA TYR A 98 -16.88 -13.55 -0.40
C TYR A 98 -17.03 -14.55 -1.54
N ASP A 99 -18.05 -14.35 -2.37
CA ASP A 99 -18.26 -15.07 -3.62
C ASP A 99 -17.77 -14.21 -4.79
N PRO A 100 -16.64 -14.55 -5.44
CA PRO A 100 -16.13 -13.80 -6.58
C PRO A 100 -17.02 -13.87 -7.82
N GLY A 101 -17.88 -14.88 -7.96
CA GLY A 101 -18.77 -15.06 -9.10
C GLY A 101 -20.00 -14.16 -9.03
N GLU A 102 -20.57 -14.01 -7.84
CA GLU A 102 -21.74 -13.15 -7.60
C GLU A 102 -21.37 -11.73 -7.11
N HIS A 103 -20.08 -11.47 -6.87
CA HIS A 103 -19.59 -10.25 -6.23
C HIS A 103 -20.34 -9.93 -4.93
N ALA A 104 -20.64 -10.98 -4.15
CA ALA A 104 -21.47 -10.91 -2.97
C ALA A 104 -20.66 -11.24 -1.71
N VAL A 105 -21.02 -10.60 -0.60
CA VAL A 105 -20.47 -10.89 0.73
C VAL A 105 -21.59 -11.41 1.63
N ARG A 106 -21.30 -12.47 2.38
CA ARG A 106 -22.18 -13.04 3.40
C ARG A 106 -21.42 -13.18 4.71
N THR A 107 -22.08 -12.88 5.83
CA THR A 107 -21.54 -13.15 7.16
C THR A 107 -21.55 -14.64 7.45
N MET A 108 -20.51 -15.15 8.10
CA MET A 108 -20.37 -16.56 8.45
C MET A 108 -20.34 -16.74 9.98
N PRO A 109 -20.53 -17.96 10.49
CA PRO A 109 -20.35 -18.25 11.91
C PRO A 109 -18.93 -17.91 12.35
N ALA A 110 -18.82 -17.17 13.46
CA ALA A 110 -17.53 -16.85 14.05
C ALA A 110 -16.76 -18.13 14.42
N LEU A 111 -15.44 -18.10 14.24
CA LEU A 111 -14.57 -19.15 14.74
C LEU A 111 -14.58 -19.13 16.27
N PRO A 112 -14.51 -20.29 16.95
CA PRO A 112 -14.62 -20.34 18.40
C PRO A 112 -13.31 -19.97 19.14
N TYR A 113 -12.24 -19.68 18.41
CA TYR A 113 -10.91 -19.36 18.91
C TYR A 113 -10.20 -18.38 17.97
N GLN A 114 -9.20 -17.67 18.50
CA GLN A 114 -8.34 -16.81 17.68
C GLN A 114 -7.41 -17.71 16.88
N VAL A 115 -7.51 -17.67 15.55
CA VAL A 115 -6.62 -18.47 14.72
C VAL A 115 -5.21 -17.93 14.83
N THR A 116 -4.29 -18.79 15.26
CA THR A 116 -2.87 -18.48 15.35
C THR A 116 -2.23 -18.74 13.99
N LEU A 117 -1.49 -17.76 13.48
CA LEU A 117 -0.93 -17.83 12.13
C LEU A 117 0.43 -18.56 12.14
N PRO A 118 0.68 -19.47 11.18
CA PRO A 118 -0.19 -19.88 10.06
C PRO A 118 -1.09 -21.10 10.38
N ALA A 119 -2.37 -21.08 10.00
CA ALA A 119 -3.24 -22.27 10.12
C ALA A 119 -3.31 -23.09 8.83
N THR A 120 -3.49 -24.41 8.97
CA THR A 120 -3.66 -25.33 7.84
C THR A 120 -5.15 -25.48 7.54
N SER A 121 -5.55 -25.31 6.29
CA SER A 121 -6.95 -25.48 5.88
C SER A 121 -7.11 -26.36 4.65
N VAL A 122 -8.23 -27.08 4.58
CA VAL A 122 -8.56 -27.94 3.44
C VAL A 122 -10.06 -28.00 3.23
N THR A 123 -10.48 -28.04 1.96
CA THR A 123 -11.89 -28.22 1.60
C THR A 123 -12.18 -29.67 1.28
N VAL A 124 -13.29 -30.19 1.80
CA VAL A 124 -13.79 -31.53 1.50
C VAL A 124 -15.23 -31.40 1.06
N GLY A 125 -15.47 -31.54 -0.24
CA GLY A 125 -16.76 -31.19 -0.84
C GLY A 125 -17.01 -29.69 -0.69
N ASP A 126 -18.11 -29.34 -0.01
CA ASP A 126 -18.44 -27.95 0.31
C ASP A 126 -17.87 -27.52 1.66
N ASP A 127 -17.54 -28.45 2.56
CA ASP A 127 -17.07 -28.13 3.90
C ASP A 127 -15.61 -27.65 3.94
N LEU A 128 -15.29 -26.80 4.92
CA LEU A 128 -13.93 -26.32 5.19
C LEU A 128 -13.45 -26.79 6.55
N TYR A 129 -12.30 -27.44 6.57
CA TYR A 129 -11.64 -27.94 7.77
C TYR A 129 -10.39 -27.09 8.04
N ILE A 130 -10.23 -26.64 9.28
CA ILE A 130 -9.14 -25.77 9.72
C ILE A 130 -8.46 -26.43 10.91
N LEU A 131 -7.14 -26.61 10.83
CA LEU A 131 -6.29 -27.15 11.87
C LEU A 131 -5.29 -26.06 12.30
N ASP A 132 -5.40 -25.64 13.55
CA ASP A 132 -4.43 -24.77 14.22
C ASP A 132 -3.59 -25.61 15.19
N VAL A 133 -2.29 -25.69 14.91
CA VAL A 133 -1.36 -26.54 15.65
C VAL A 133 -0.84 -25.86 16.92
N ASP A 134 -0.79 -24.53 16.93
CA ASP A 134 -0.14 -23.75 17.99
C ASP A 134 -1.01 -23.67 19.27
N ASP A 135 -2.34 -23.72 19.14
CA ASP A 135 -3.28 -23.77 20.27
C ASP A 135 -3.57 -25.21 20.74
N GLY A 136 -2.52 -26.04 20.86
CA GLY A 136 -2.64 -27.43 21.30
C GLY A 136 -3.37 -28.36 20.32
N GLY A 137 -3.35 -28.02 19.02
CA GLY A 137 -3.90 -28.84 17.93
C GLY A 137 -5.38 -28.63 17.65
N SER A 138 -5.96 -27.47 17.97
CA SER A 138 -7.38 -27.20 17.78
C SER A 138 -7.83 -27.47 16.34
N PHE A 139 -8.91 -28.25 16.17
CA PHE A 139 -9.39 -28.70 14.87
C PHE A 139 -10.87 -28.39 14.72
N HIS A 140 -11.23 -27.69 13.65
CA HIS A 140 -12.58 -27.15 13.44
C HIS A 140 -13.06 -27.36 12.02
N GLY A 141 -14.37 -27.59 11.88
CA GLY A 141 -15.04 -27.66 10.58
C GLY A 141 -16.10 -26.57 10.46
N LEU A 142 -16.04 -25.79 9.38
CA LEU A 142 -17.17 -25.03 8.86
C LEU A 142 -17.95 -25.95 7.92
N ILE A 143 -19.07 -26.48 8.42
CA ILE A 143 -19.86 -27.52 7.78
C ILE A 143 -21.18 -26.92 7.30
N TYR A 144 -21.56 -27.17 6.05
CA TYR A 144 -22.84 -26.73 5.50
C TYR A 144 -23.96 -27.69 5.93
N GLU A 145 -25.01 -27.19 6.59
CA GLU A 145 -26.16 -28.01 6.96
C GLU A 145 -27.33 -27.81 5.98
N ASP A 146 -27.62 -28.83 5.18
CA ASP A 146 -28.77 -28.89 4.27
C ASP A 146 -30.07 -29.29 5.03
N GLY A 147 -30.40 -28.53 6.07
CA GLY A 147 -31.49 -28.77 7.01
C GLY A 147 -32.65 -27.76 6.91
N LEU A 148 -33.41 -27.59 8.00
CA LEU A 148 -34.50 -26.59 8.06
C LEU A 148 -34.00 -25.14 8.06
N ASN A 149 -32.71 -24.92 8.30
CA ASN A 149 -32.04 -23.64 8.32
C ASN A 149 -30.72 -23.81 7.55
N GLU A 150 -30.79 -23.62 6.22
CA GLU A 150 -29.67 -23.75 5.28
C GLU A 150 -28.59 -22.70 5.61
N ASP A 151 -27.63 -23.08 6.47
CA ASP A 151 -26.53 -22.22 6.85
C ASP A 151 -25.30 -23.02 7.26
N TRP A 152 -24.17 -22.33 7.35
CA TRP A 152 -22.93 -22.89 7.87
C TRP A 152 -23.00 -23.02 9.38
N ARG A 153 -22.39 -24.08 9.90
CA ARG A 153 -22.12 -24.21 11.34
C ARG A 153 -20.63 -24.40 11.56
N CYS A 154 -20.11 -23.77 12.60
CA CYS A 154 -18.78 -24.09 13.10
C CYS A 154 -18.88 -25.25 14.11
N CYS A 155 -18.12 -26.32 13.87
CA CYS A 155 -18.05 -27.51 14.72
C CYS A 155 -16.63 -27.71 15.22
N ALA A 156 -16.46 -27.83 16.55
CA ALA A 156 -15.22 -28.32 17.12
C ALA A 156 -15.10 -29.84 16.86
N LEU A 157 -13.98 -30.25 16.29
CA LEU A 157 -13.67 -31.62 15.92
C LEU A 157 -12.56 -32.15 16.84
N PRO A 158 -12.43 -33.48 17.01
CA PRO A 158 -11.36 -34.00 17.84
C PRO A 158 -10.01 -33.64 17.21
N PRO A 159 -9.07 -33.06 17.97
CA PRO A 159 -7.75 -32.76 17.46
C PRO A 159 -6.98 -34.06 17.17
N PRO A 160 -6.07 -34.08 16.20
CA PRO A 160 -5.19 -35.22 16.00
C PRO A 160 -4.29 -35.38 17.25
N ALA A 161 -3.93 -36.62 17.60
CA ALA A 161 -3.08 -36.92 18.76
C ALA A 161 -1.60 -36.59 18.46
N LEU A 162 -1.31 -35.33 18.15
CA LEU A 162 0.01 -34.81 17.81
C LEU A 162 0.59 -34.07 19.03
N SER A 163 1.89 -34.17 19.24
CA SER A 163 2.62 -33.41 20.26
C SER A 163 3.59 -32.45 19.57
N ASP A 164 3.32 -31.15 19.59
CA ASP A 164 4.27 -30.08 19.20
C ASP A 164 4.92 -30.22 17.79
N PHE A 165 4.17 -30.68 16.77
CA PHE A 165 4.73 -30.87 15.42
C PHE A 165 3.99 -30.07 14.34
N GLU A 166 4.76 -29.40 13.49
CA GLU A 166 4.31 -28.71 12.28
C GLU A 166 3.77 -29.70 11.22
N VAL A 167 2.73 -29.30 10.51
CA VAL A 167 2.16 -30.07 9.39
C VAL A 167 3.08 -29.96 8.18
N ASP A 168 3.58 -31.09 7.68
CA ASP A 168 4.41 -31.12 6.47
C ASP A 168 3.55 -31.15 5.20
N SER A 169 2.54 -32.02 5.18
CA SER A 169 1.67 -32.20 4.03
C SER A 169 0.35 -32.85 4.37
N TYR A 170 -0.62 -32.61 3.50
CA TYR A 170 -1.98 -33.12 3.66
C TYR A 170 -2.65 -33.32 2.30
N ALA A 171 -3.65 -34.20 2.26
CA ALA A 171 -4.38 -34.54 1.04
C ALA A 171 -5.79 -35.01 1.38
N VAL A 172 -6.75 -34.76 0.48
CA VAL A 172 -8.09 -35.35 0.55
C VAL A 172 -8.11 -36.62 -0.28
N ILE A 173 -8.47 -37.74 0.35
CA ILE A 173 -8.49 -39.09 -0.20
C ILE A 173 -9.93 -39.59 -0.26
N GLY A 174 -10.32 -40.21 -1.38
CA GLY A 174 -11.68 -40.71 -1.57
C GLY A 174 -12.82 -39.68 -1.45
N GLY A 175 -12.49 -38.38 -1.34
CA GLY A 175 -13.47 -37.31 -1.11
C GLY A 175 -14.03 -37.23 0.31
N THR A 176 -13.54 -38.04 1.25
CA THR A 176 -14.04 -38.08 2.64
C THR A 176 -12.93 -38.11 3.69
N ASP A 177 -11.74 -38.54 3.31
CA ASP A 177 -10.67 -38.81 4.25
C ASP A 177 -9.59 -37.74 4.12
N ILE A 178 -9.27 -37.04 5.21
CA ILE A 178 -8.16 -36.08 5.22
C ILE A 178 -6.93 -36.80 5.73
N TRP A 179 -5.94 -37.02 4.87
CA TRP A 179 -4.65 -37.56 5.26
C TRP A 179 -3.69 -36.43 5.60
N LEU A 180 -2.94 -36.60 6.68
CA LEU A 180 -2.03 -35.60 7.25
C LEU A 180 -0.70 -36.26 7.63
N SER A 181 0.41 -35.62 7.25
CA SER A 181 1.77 -35.95 7.69
C SER A 181 2.38 -34.78 8.45
N THR A 182 3.10 -35.09 9.53
CA THR A 182 3.76 -34.10 10.39
C THR A 182 5.27 -34.25 10.35
N HIS A 183 5.97 -33.13 10.52
CA HIS A 183 7.42 -33.11 10.60
C HIS A 183 7.94 -33.96 11.77
N GLY A 184 8.91 -34.84 11.49
CA GLY A 184 9.66 -35.57 12.53
C GLY A 184 9.04 -36.88 13.06
N ASN A 185 7.75 -37.13 12.91
CA ASN A 185 7.10 -38.34 13.48
C ASN A 185 6.95 -39.52 12.48
N GLY A 186 7.16 -39.28 11.18
CA GLY A 186 7.30 -40.34 10.18
C GLY A 186 6.03 -41.14 9.86
N GLY A 187 4.83 -40.57 10.07
CA GLY A 187 3.54 -41.25 9.86
C GLY A 187 2.50 -40.45 9.09
N ILE A 188 1.39 -41.12 8.78
CA ILE A 188 0.18 -40.54 8.19
C ILE A 188 -1.00 -40.80 9.12
N TYR A 189 -1.71 -39.72 9.43
CA TYR A 189 -2.95 -39.71 10.18
C TYR A 189 -4.10 -39.45 9.21
N CYS A 190 -5.21 -40.16 9.38
CA CYS A 190 -6.42 -39.96 8.59
C CYS A 190 -7.54 -39.48 9.51
N PHE A 191 -8.16 -38.36 9.13
CA PHE A 191 -9.42 -37.93 9.69
C PHE A 191 -10.56 -38.32 8.76
N ASP A 192 -11.46 -39.15 9.26
CA ASP A 192 -12.70 -39.53 8.58
C ASP A 192 -13.73 -38.42 8.82
N THR A 193 -14.12 -37.67 7.77
CA THR A 193 -15.06 -36.55 7.89
C THR A 193 -16.48 -36.99 8.22
N VAL A 194 -16.83 -38.26 7.97
CA VAL A 194 -18.16 -38.82 8.28
C VAL A 194 -18.25 -39.26 9.73
N ARG A 195 -17.19 -39.89 10.25
CA ARG A 195 -17.12 -40.35 11.64
C ARG A 195 -16.59 -39.30 12.61
N HIS A 196 -16.02 -38.21 12.09
CA HIS A 196 -15.29 -37.21 12.84
C HIS A 196 -14.26 -37.84 13.79
N ALA A 197 -13.42 -38.73 13.27
CA ALA A 197 -12.47 -39.49 14.07
C ALA A 197 -11.12 -39.65 13.38
N TRP A 198 -10.05 -39.55 14.17
CA TRP A 198 -8.69 -39.79 13.71
C TRP A 198 -8.30 -41.26 13.80
N SER A 199 -7.52 -41.70 12.83
CA SER A 199 -6.88 -43.01 12.79
C SER A 199 -5.45 -42.88 12.23
N THR A 200 -4.61 -43.88 12.49
CA THR A 200 -3.25 -43.93 11.92
C THR A 200 -3.26 -44.84 10.70
N VAL A 201 -2.91 -44.30 9.54
CA VAL A 201 -2.79 -45.04 8.27
C VAL A 201 -1.44 -45.74 8.19
N ALA A 202 -0.36 -44.99 8.48
CA ALA A 202 1.01 -45.47 8.43
C ALA A 202 1.86 -44.83 9.52
N THR A 203 2.87 -45.55 10.00
CA THR A 203 3.79 -45.09 11.08
C THR A 203 5.25 -44.99 10.63
N ARG A 204 5.54 -45.34 9.37
CA ARG A 204 6.89 -45.32 8.77
C ARG A 204 6.91 -44.79 7.35
N TRP A 205 5.83 -44.12 6.97
CA TRP A 205 5.66 -43.54 5.66
C TRP A 205 4.94 -42.21 5.84
N THR A 206 5.43 -41.20 5.13
CA THR A 206 4.87 -39.85 5.10
C THR A 206 4.46 -39.55 3.68
N LEU A 207 3.48 -38.66 3.53
CA LEU A 207 3.16 -38.09 2.23
C LEU A 207 4.43 -37.44 1.65
N PRO A 208 4.85 -37.77 0.42
CA PRO A 208 6.08 -37.24 -0.17
C PRO A 208 5.83 -35.88 -0.83
N PHE A 209 5.02 -35.05 -0.18
CA PHE A 209 4.66 -33.71 -0.63
C PHE A 209 4.96 -32.70 0.48
N VAL A 210 4.92 -31.42 0.11
CA VAL A 210 4.95 -30.26 1.00
C VAL A 210 3.66 -29.49 0.76
N GLY A 211 2.92 -29.20 1.84
CA GLY A 211 1.60 -28.57 1.78
C GLY A 211 0.50 -29.49 1.24
N LEU A 212 -0.51 -28.90 0.60
CA LEU A 212 -1.66 -29.61 0.04
C LEU A 212 -1.28 -30.40 -1.23
N ALA A 213 -1.68 -31.67 -1.29
CA ALA A 213 -1.70 -32.44 -2.53
C ALA A 213 -3.11 -32.43 -3.15
N GLU A 214 -3.18 -31.99 -4.39
CA GLU A 214 -4.40 -31.77 -5.17
C GLU A 214 -4.74 -33.00 -6.01
N TYR A 215 -5.98 -33.47 -5.94
CA TYR A 215 -6.43 -34.62 -6.74
C TYR A 215 -6.82 -34.19 -8.15
N CYS A 216 -6.25 -34.86 -9.17
CA CYS A 216 -6.56 -34.61 -10.57
C CYS A 216 -7.38 -35.77 -11.14
N HIS A 217 -8.69 -35.55 -11.34
CA HIS A 217 -9.63 -36.58 -11.81
C HIS A 217 -9.26 -37.16 -13.18
N GLU A 218 -8.72 -36.35 -14.09
CA GLU A 218 -8.36 -36.77 -15.45
C GLU A 218 -7.21 -37.79 -15.42
N HIS A 219 -6.29 -37.63 -14.46
CA HIS A 219 -5.13 -38.49 -14.30
C HIS A 219 -5.32 -39.59 -13.25
N GLY A 220 -6.32 -39.47 -12.37
CA GLY A 220 -6.55 -40.41 -11.27
C GLY A 220 -5.36 -40.44 -10.30
N LEU A 221 -4.70 -39.29 -10.10
CA LEU A 221 -3.48 -39.16 -9.30
C LEU A 221 -3.54 -37.87 -8.47
N TRP A 222 -2.81 -37.87 -7.35
CA TRP A 222 -2.55 -36.68 -6.55
C TRP A 222 -1.30 -35.99 -7.04
N PHE A 223 -1.40 -34.69 -7.21
CA PHE A 223 -0.30 -33.82 -7.60
C PHE A 223 0.05 -32.91 -6.43
N GLY A 224 1.33 -32.79 -6.12
CA GLY A 224 1.82 -31.96 -5.04
C GLY A 224 3.26 -31.52 -5.30
N LEU A 225 3.73 -30.58 -4.50
CA LEU A 225 5.12 -30.15 -4.54
C LEU A 225 5.98 -31.09 -3.70
N SER A 226 7.11 -31.56 -4.22
CA SER A 226 8.03 -32.42 -3.48
C SER A 226 9.47 -31.90 -3.58
N HIS A 227 10.32 -32.27 -2.63
CA HIS A 227 11.74 -31.93 -2.69
C HIS A 227 12.42 -32.64 -3.86
N SER A 228 13.11 -31.84 -4.68
CA SER A 228 13.93 -32.37 -5.78
C SER A 228 15.01 -33.31 -5.25
N THR A 229 15.03 -34.53 -5.77
CA THR A 229 16.07 -35.53 -5.47
C THR A 229 17.42 -35.19 -6.12
N ARG A 230 17.44 -34.28 -7.09
CA ARG A 230 18.63 -33.90 -7.87
C ARG A 230 19.40 -32.72 -7.29
N ASP A 231 18.74 -31.82 -6.57
CA ASP A 231 19.39 -30.62 -6.01
C ASP A 231 19.15 -30.49 -4.50
N ARG A 232 20.06 -31.09 -3.72
CA ARG A 232 20.04 -31.01 -2.25
C ARG A 232 20.44 -29.65 -1.69
N ARG A 233 20.97 -28.72 -2.50
CA ARG A 233 21.56 -27.47 -1.99
C ARG A 233 20.61 -26.28 -1.96
N ARG A 234 19.52 -26.30 -2.73
CA ARG A 234 18.61 -25.13 -2.90
C ARG A 234 17.15 -25.31 -2.41
N ARG A 235 16.81 -26.36 -1.64
CA ARG A 235 15.41 -26.64 -1.21
C ARG A 235 14.39 -26.51 -2.36
N SER A 236 14.77 -26.93 -3.56
CA SER A 236 13.92 -26.79 -4.76
C SER A 236 12.71 -27.74 -4.67
N LEU A 237 11.52 -27.17 -4.81
CA LEU A 237 10.25 -27.88 -4.88
C LEU A 237 9.82 -28.07 -6.33
N VAL A 238 9.59 -29.32 -6.72
CA VAL A 238 9.14 -29.72 -8.06
C VAL A 238 7.75 -30.32 -8.00
N LEU A 239 7.00 -30.19 -9.10
CA LEU A 239 5.73 -30.90 -9.25
C LEU A 239 5.97 -32.40 -9.25
N SER A 240 5.17 -33.13 -8.48
CA SER A 240 5.20 -34.58 -8.39
C SER A 240 3.81 -35.17 -8.41
N ALA A 241 3.68 -36.37 -8.96
CA ALA A 241 2.44 -37.13 -8.97
C ALA A 241 2.60 -38.46 -8.21
N LEU A 242 1.57 -38.84 -7.45
CA LEU A 242 1.50 -40.10 -6.72
C LEU A 242 0.08 -40.66 -6.77
N ASP A 243 -0.02 -41.99 -6.87
CA ASP A 243 -1.28 -42.69 -6.62
C ASP A 243 -1.40 -42.97 -5.11
N LEU A 244 -2.32 -42.29 -4.43
CA LEU A 244 -2.58 -42.47 -3.00
C LEU A 244 -3.68 -43.49 -2.71
N ASP A 245 -4.51 -43.82 -3.71
CA ASP A 245 -5.58 -44.83 -3.62
C ASP A 245 -5.11 -46.23 -4.06
N GLY A 246 -3.95 -46.31 -4.71
CA GLY A 246 -3.34 -47.55 -5.18
C GLY A 246 -2.78 -48.44 -4.05
N GLY A 247 -3.05 -49.75 -4.14
CA GLY A 247 -2.60 -50.75 -3.15
C GLY A 247 -1.15 -51.24 -3.28
N GLU A 248 -0.38 -50.76 -4.27
CA GLU A 248 1.04 -51.11 -4.47
C GLU A 248 1.97 -49.98 -4.05
N LEU A 249 3.27 -50.28 -3.81
CA LEU A 249 4.27 -49.28 -3.41
C LEU A 249 4.28 -48.11 -4.40
N PRO A 250 3.83 -46.91 -3.99
CA PRO A 250 3.45 -45.90 -4.94
C PRO A 250 4.71 -45.23 -5.50
N LEU A 251 4.85 -45.23 -6.83
CA LEU A 251 5.99 -44.64 -7.52
C LEU A 251 5.76 -43.13 -7.65
N LEU A 252 6.47 -42.34 -6.83
CA LEU A 252 6.49 -40.89 -6.96
C LEU A 252 7.11 -40.49 -8.31
N ARG A 253 6.30 -39.87 -9.18
CA ARG A 253 6.77 -39.34 -10.45
C ARG A 253 7.06 -37.85 -10.30
N SER A 254 8.33 -37.46 -10.24
CA SER A 254 8.73 -36.04 -10.20
C SER A 254 9.00 -35.49 -11.59
N PHE A 255 8.50 -34.29 -11.85
CA PHE A 255 8.73 -33.56 -13.09
C PHE A 255 9.95 -32.64 -12.96
N PRO A 256 10.59 -32.25 -14.09
CA PRO A 256 11.64 -31.23 -14.07
C PRO A 256 11.11 -29.91 -13.53
N MET A 257 12.00 -29.09 -12.94
CA MET A 257 11.66 -27.73 -12.55
C MET A 257 11.19 -26.93 -13.78
N GLU A 258 10.10 -26.20 -13.65
CA GLU A 258 9.48 -25.42 -14.71
C GLU A 258 10.19 -24.10 -15.01
N PHE A 259 11.08 -23.67 -14.12
CA PHE A 259 11.79 -22.40 -14.23
C PHE A 259 13.13 -22.43 -13.48
N THR A 260 14.09 -21.62 -13.96
CA THR A 260 15.35 -21.35 -13.24
C THR A 260 15.20 -20.04 -12.48
N PRO A 261 15.01 -20.06 -11.14
CA PRO A 261 14.86 -18.83 -10.36
C PRO A 261 16.08 -17.91 -10.55
N PRO A 262 15.88 -16.57 -10.61
CA PRO A 262 17.00 -15.64 -10.60
C PRO A 262 17.86 -15.86 -9.36
N ASP A 263 19.18 -15.88 -9.51
CA ASP A 263 20.10 -16.21 -8.41
C ASP A 263 20.06 -15.22 -7.24
N ALA A 264 19.45 -14.04 -7.42
CA ALA A 264 19.32 -12.98 -6.43
C ALA A 264 18.04 -13.06 -5.57
N LEU A 265 17.20 -14.08 -5.76
CA LEU A 265 15.90 -14.21 -5.08
C LEU A 265 15.84 -15.43 -4.16
N ASN A 266 15.40 -15.22 -2.92
CA ASN A 266 15.18 -16.26 -1.92
C ASN A 266 13.73 -16.74 -1.95
N LEU A 267 13.51 -18.05 -2.10
CA LEU A 267 12.18 -18.65 -2.05
C LEU A 267 11.61 -18.60 -0.63
N VAL A 268 10.43 -17.99 -0.48
CA VAL A 268 9.68 -17.88 0.79
C VAL A 268 8.69 -19.03 0.92
N SER A 269 7.81 -19.19 -0.06
CA SER A 269 6.78 -20.24 -0.09
C SER A 269 6.46 -20.68 -1.52
N SER A 270 5.76 -21.81 -1.65
CA SER A 270 5.29 -22.31 -2.94
C SER A 270 3.97 -23.04 -2.77
N ASP A 271 3.03 -22.75 -3.65
CA ASP A 271 1.69 -23.30 -3.61
C ASP A 271 1.33 -23.90 -4.98
N LEU A 272 0.58 -25.00 -4.95
CA LEU A 272 0.06 -25.66 -6.13
C LEU A 272 -1.46 -25.47 -6.17
N VAL A 273 -1.97 -24.99 -7.29
CA VAL A 273 -3.41 -24.85 -7.51
C VAL A 273 -3.82 -25.72 -8.68
N ASN A 274 -4.78 -26.62 -8.46
CA ASN A 274 -5.41 -27.39 -9.54
C ASN A 274 -6.45 -26.53 -10.27
N LEU A 275 -6.28 -26.40 -11.59
CA LEU A 275 -7.20 -25.64 -12.45
C LEU A 275 -8.23 -26.55 -13.15
N GLY A 276 -8.10 -27.86 -12.99
CA GLY A 276 -8.88 -28.89 -13.69
C GLY A 276 -8.31 -29.24 -15.06
N SER A 277 -8.76 -30.35 -15.65
CA SER A 277 -8.33 -30.81 -16.98
C SER A 277 -6.83 -31.07 -17.10
N GLY A 278 -6.19 -31.57 -16.03
CA GLY A 278 -4.74 -31.77 -15.98
C GLY A 278 -3.91 -30.48 -15.98
N LYS A 279 -4.54 -29.32 -15.80
CA LYS A 279 -3.88 -28.02 -15.75
C LYS A 279 -3.68 -27.56 -14.31
N PHE A 280 -2.55 -26.92 -14.06
CA PHE A 280 -2.13 -26.46 -12.74
C PHE A 280 -1.50 -25.07 -12.84
N CYS A 281 -1.63 -24.30 -11.76
CA CYS A 281 -0.82 -23.11 -11.50
C CYS A 281 0.15 -23.43 -10.38
N ILE A 282 1.45 -23.23 -10.62
CA ILE A 282 2.47 -23.26 -9.56
C ILE A 282 2.79 -21.81 -9.21
N ALA A 283 2.43 -21.40 -8.01
CA ALA A 283 2.73 -20.09 -7.46
C ALA A 283 3.97 -20.19 -6.58
N ARG A 284 4.95 -19.31 -6.78
CA ARG A 284 6.14 -19.22 -5.94
C ARG A 284 6.36 -17.79 -5.48
N PHE A 285 6.61 -17.64 -4.19
CA PHE A 285 6.85 -16.34 -3.56
C PHE A 285 8.32 -16.22 -3.23
N PHE A 286 8.91 -15.09 -3.61
CA PHE A 286 10.32 -14.80 -3.42
C PHE A 286 10.52 -13.49 -2.69
N ARG A 287 11.66 -13.35 -2.02
CA ARG A 287 12.15 -12.11 -1.44
C ARG A 287 13.57 -11.79 -1.90
N THR A 288 13.93 -10.52 -1.97
CA THR A 288 15.33 -10.09 -2.18
C THR A 288 16.17 -10.30 -0.91
N ASP A 289 17.50 -10.38 -1.06
CA ASP A 289 18.41 -10.32 0.09
C ASP A 289 18.45 -8.91 0.69
N GLU A 290 18.52 -8.82 2.03
CA GLU A 290 18.52 -7.59 2.83
C GLU A 290 19.72 -6.64 2.57
N ASP A 291 20.70 -7.06 1.75
CA ASP A 291 21.93 -6.28 1.45
C ASP A 291 21.70 -5.11 0.48
N HIS A 292 20.48 -4.89 0.01
CA HIS A 292 20.12 -3.76 -0.86
C HIS A 292 19.53 -2.61 -0.04
N ARG A 293 20.10 -1.41 -0.22
CA ARG A 293 19.71 -0.15 0.45
C ARG A 293 18.26 0.31 0.15
N ASP A 294 17.49 -0.49 -0.58
CA ASP A 294 16.18 -0.17 -1.15
C ASP A 294 15.02 -0.98 -0.49
N GLY A 295 15.28 -1.71 0.60
CA GLY A 295 14.25 -2.48 1.34
C GLY A 295 14.03 -3.91 0.84
N GLU A 296 13.27 -4.72 1.60
CA GLU A 296 12.89 -6.08 1.20
C GLU A 296 11.79 -6.03 0.13
N GLU A 297 12.06 -6.54 -1.08
CA GLU A 297 11.07 -6.65 -2.15
C GLU A 297 10.52 -8.08 -2.22
N LEU A 298 9.19 -8.22 -2.34
CA LEU A 298 8.52 -9.50 -2.56
C LEU A 298 8.14 -9.68 -4.04
N PHE A 299 8.19 -10.92 -4.52
CA PHE A 299 7.80 -11.27 -5.87
C PHE A 299 6.96 -12.54 -5.87
N ALA A 300 5.92 -12.59 -6.72
CA ALA A 300 5.18 -13.81 -7.02
C ALA A 300 5.46 -14.22 -8.45
N VAL A 301 5.86 -15.47 -8.67
CA VAL A 301 5.95 -16.06 -10.00
C VAL A 301 4.84 -17.07 -10.15
N LEU A 302 3.95 -16.82 -11.11
CA LEU A 302 2.88 -17.75 -11.46
C LEU A 302 3.23 -18.46 -12.75
N THR A 303 3.29 -19.79 -12.71
CA THR A 303 3.59 -20.61 -13.88
C THR A 303 2.43 -21.55 -14.18
N ALA A 304 1.93 -21.47 -15.42
CA ALA A 304 0.95 -22.40 -15.92
C ALA A 304 1.62 -23.69 -16.40
N VAL A 305 1.07 -24.82 -15.97
CA VAL A 305 1.57 -26.15 -16.27
C VAL A 305 0.41 -27.04 -16.71
N GLU A 306 0.62 -27.87 -17.72
CA GLU A 306 -0.34 -28.89 -18.17
C GLU A 306 0.33 -30.25 -18.15
N VAL A 307 -0.30 -31.24 -17.54
CA VAL A 307 0.18 -32.62 -17.50
C VAL A 307 -0.65 -33.47 -18.45
N GLU A 308 0.02 -34.24 -19.30
CA GLU A 308 -0.62 -35.13 -20.27
C GLU A 308 -0.10 -36.57 -20.12
N ARG A 309 -0.94 -37.53 -20.49
CA ARG A 309 -0.49 -38.90 -20.73
C ARG A 309 0.13 -38.99 -22.14
N CYS A 310 1.29 -39.63 -22.22
CA CYS A 310 1.88 -40.07 -23.47
C CYS A 310 1.27 -41.43 -23.83
N ASP A 311 0.82 -41.55 -25.07
CA ASP A 311 0.56 -42.86 -25.66
C ASP A 311 1.93 -43.49 -25.95
N ASP A 312 2.14 -44.72 -25.47
CA ASP A 312 3.33 -45.49 -25.82
C ASP A 312 3.28 -45.74 -27.35
N ASP A 313 4.31 -45.30 -28.09
CA ASP A 313 4.43 -45.59 -29.52
C ASP A 313 4.25 -47.10 -29.74
N GLU A 314 3.37 -47.49 -30.68
CA GLU A 314 2.94 -48.87 -30.98
C GLU A 314 4.06 -49.84 -31.45
N ASP A 315 5.34 -49.54 -31.23
CA ASP A 315 6.47 -50.28 -31.81
C ASP A 315 7.26 -51.16 -30.83
N ASP A 316 6.85 -51.34 -29.56
CA ASP A 316 7.46 -52.36 -28.69
C ASP A 316 6.48 -53.48 -28.32
N ALA A 317 6.55 -54.55 -29.12
CA ALA A 317 5.89 -55.81 -28.89
C ALA A 317 6.45 -56.49 -27.62
N GLY A 318 5.93 -56.10 -26.46
CA GLY A 318 6.30 -56.70 -25.17
C GLY A 318 5.30 -56.34 -24.08
N GLY A 319 4.24 -57.14 -23.95
CA GLY A 319 3.17 -56.93 -22.98
C GLY A 319 3.67 -56.75 -21.55
N GLY A 320 3.40 -55.58 -21.00
CA GLY A 320 3.40 -55.27 -19.58
C GLY A 320 2.47 -54.08 -19.36
N ALA A 321 1.31 -54.32 -18.76
CA ALA A 321 0.39 -53.26 -18.36
C ALA A 321 1.08 -52.40 -17.29
N ASN A 322 1.78 -51.35 -17.69
CA ASN A 322 2.35 -50.37 -16.75
C ASN A 322 2.41 -48.97 -17.37
N GLY A 323 1.27 -48.27 -17.23
CA GLY A 323 1.15 -46.83 -17.07
C GLY A 323 1.93 -45.93 -18.02
N GLY A 324 1.31 -45.61 -19.16
CA GLY A 324 1.75 -44.59 -20.12
C GLY A 324 2.38 -43.38 -19.43
N GLY A 325 3.52 -42.94 -19.98
CA GLY A 325 4.34 -41.89 -19.37
C GLY A 325 3.53 -40.60 -19.14
N LEU A 326 3.74 -39.90 -18.03
CA LEU A 326 3.19 -38.54 -17.87
C LEU A 326 4.24 -37.56 -18.39
N ARG A 327 3.83 -36.58 -19.19
CA ARG A 327 4.67 -35.42 -19.54
C ARG A 327 4.11 -34.15 -18.94
N MET A 328 5.00 -33.28 -18.50
CA MET A 328 4.67 -31.93 -18.07
C MET A 328 5.00 -30.94 -19.19
N LEU A 329 4.02 -30.13 -19.57
CA LEU A 329 4.14 -29.02 -20.51
C LEU A 329 4.15 -27.71 -19.71
N LYS A 330 5.27 -27.00 -19.78
CA LYS A 330 5.38 -25.63 -19.27
C LYS A 330 4.72 -24.69 -20.29
N HIS A 331 3.81 -23.85 -19.82
CA HIS A 331 3.23 -22.76 -20.59
C HIS A 331 3.88 -21.42 -20.20
N ARG A 332 3.13 -20.32 -20.16
CA ARG A 332 3.66 -19.01 -19.78
C ARG A 332 3.93 -18.93 -18.27
N SER A 333 4.96 -18.17 -17.92
CA SER A 333 5.26 -17.73 -16.55
C SER A 333 5.28 -16.21 -16.50
N GLU A 334 4.64 -15.62 -15.50
CA GLU A 334 4.71 -14.18 -15.24
C GLU A 334 5.21 -13.94 -13.81
N MET A 335 6.06 -12.94 -13.65
CA MET A 335 6.54 -12.44 -12.37
C MET A 335 5.83 -11.14 -12.05
N TYR A 336 5.27 -11.08 -10.85
CA TYR A 336 4.65 -9.91 -10.28
C TYR A 336 5.52 -9.41 -9.15
N LYS A 337 5.87 -8.12 -9.19
CA LYS A 337 6.38 -7.45 -7.99
C LYS A 337 5.21 -7.33 -7.01
N LEU A 338 5.29 -8.06 -5.90
CA LEU A 338 4.38 -7.92 -4.80
C LEU A 338 4.95 -6.78 -3.98
N THR A 339 4.22 -5.69 -3.89
CA THR A 339 4.62 -4.57 -3.07
C THR A 339 4.62 -5.03 -1.61
N SER A 340 5.75 -5.60 -1.15
CA SER A 340 6.19 -5.43 0.22
C SER A 340 6.50 -3.96 0.34
N GLU A 341 5.48 -3.18 0.67
CA GLU A 341 5.74 -1.88 1.26
C GLU A 341 6.21 -2.15 2.70
N MET A 342 7.46 -2.61 2.84
CA MET A 342 8.31 -1.89 3.78
C MET A 342 8.33 -0.48 3.21
N ILE A 343 7.50 0.39 3.77
CA ILE A 343 7.49 1.82 3.46
C ILE A 343 8.85 2.35 3.92
N LEU A 344 9.84 2.18 3.07
CA LEU A 344 11.09 2.91 3.06
C LEU A 344 11.36 3.27 1.61
N SER A 345 10.89 4.47 1.26
CA SER A 345 11.18 5.26 0.06
C SER A 345 10.65 4.75 -1.29
N GLY A 346 9.50 5.29 -1.68
CA GLY A 346 8.96 5.18 -3.04
C GLY A 346 7.58 5.83 -3.24
N ASN A 347 7.39 7.07 -2.76
CA ASN A 347 6.27 8.00 -3.04
C ASN A 347 4.92 7.37 -3.48
N GLN A 348 4.11 6.89 -2.53
CA GLN A 348 2.66 7.08 -2.64
C GLN A 348 2.29 8.41 -1.99
N ASN A 349 2.55 9.52 -2.71
CA ASN A 349 2.13 10.83 -2.24
C ASN A 349 0.61 10.93 -2.39
N MET A 350 -0.11 11.00 -1.27
CA MET A 350 -1.28 11.87 -1.24
C MET A 350 -0.79 13.27 -0.94
N GLU A 351 -1.10 14.19 -1.83
CA GLU A 351 -0.81 15.60 -1.65
C GLU A 351 -1.98 16.25 -0.95
N PHE A 352 -1.68 17.16 -0.04
CA PHE A 352 -2.69 17.86 0.72
C PHE A 352 -2.54 19.36 0.48
N PHE A 353 -3.65 19.98 0.09
CA PHE A 353 -3.74 21.41 -0.10
C PHE A 353 -4.76 21.96 0.90
N LEU A 354 -4.42 23.10 1.49
CA LEU A 354 -5.37 23.82 2.34
C LEU A 354 -6.30 24.63 1.48
N LEU A 355 -7.59 24.48 1.73
CA LEU A 355 -8.59 25.43 1.26
C LEU A 355 -8.82 26.46 2.37
N GLY A 356 -7.90 27.42 2.44
CA GLY A 356 -7.91 28.54 3.38
C GLY A 356 -8.88 29.64 2.97
N GLY A 357 -10.17 29.37 3.13
CA GLY A 357 -11.24 30.36 3.30
C GLY A 357 -11.82 30.25 4.72
N ASN A 358 -13.03 30.77 4.97
CA ASN A 358 -13.72 30.65 6.28
C ASN A 358 -14.02 29.20 6.74
N HIS A 359 -13.61 28.19 5.95
CA HIS A 359 -14.07 26.81 6.04
C HIS A 359 -12.99 25.79 6.44
N ASN A 360 -11.71 26.17 6.53
CA ASN A 360 -10.60 25.29 6.98
C ASN A 360 -10.64 23.88 6.37
N MET A 361 -10.90 23.77 5.06
CA MET A 361 -11.07 22.48 4.41
C MET A 361 -9.73 21.95 3.89
N VAL A 362 -9.62 20.62 3.75
CA VAL A 362 -8.41 19.96 3.26
C VAL A 362 -8.75 19.28 1.94
N VAL A 363 -8.04 19.64 0.86
CA VAL A 363 -8.10 18.93 -0.41
C VAL A 363 -6.98 17.90 -0.42
N ALA A 364 -7.29 16.62 -0.61
CA ALA A 364 -6.30 15.57 -0.81
C ALA A 364 -6.32 15.10 -2.26
N ALA A 365 -5.16 14.98 -2.90
CA ALA A 365 -5.00 14.48 -4.26
C ALA A 365 -4.11 13.22 -4.25
N ASP A 366 -4.56 12.14 -4.89
CA ASP A 366 -3.72 10.95 -5.08
C ASP A 366 -2.88 11.04 -6.36
N GLN A 367 -1.90 10.15 -6.48
CA GLN A 367 -1.07 9.99 -7.68
C GLN A 367 -1.85 9.63 -8.96
N SER A 368 -3.13 9.23 -8.86
CA SER A 368 -4.03 9.02 -10.01
C SER A 368 -4.85 10.28 -10.33
N CYS A 369 -4.44 11.42 -9.77
CA CYS A 369 -5.07 12.73 -9.89
C CYS A 369 -6.48 12.80 -9.29
N ARG A 370 -6.92 11.79 -8.52
CA ARG A 370 -8.24 11.82 -7.88
C ARG A 370 -8.16 12.71 -6.65
N THR A 371 -9.10 13.63 -6.55
CA THR A 371 -9.14 14.62 -5.49
C THR A 371 -10.35 14.39 -4.59
N VAL A 372 -10.18 14.64 -3.30
CA VAL A 372 -11.24 14.65 -2.30
C VAL A 372 -11.13 15.89 -1.43
N LEU A 373 -12.26 16.41 -1.01
CA LEU A 373 -12.37 17.54 -0.08
C LEU A 373 -12.86 17.00 1.26
N TYR A 374 -12.08 17.23 2.30
CA TYR A 374 -12.43 16.93 3.68
C TYR A 374 -12.82 18.22 4.40
N ASP A 375 -14.01 18.23 4.97
CA ASP A 375 -14.50 19.27 5.87
C ASP A 375 -14.32 18.81 7.33
N PRO A 376 -13.37 19.41 8.08
CA PRO A 376 -13.15 19.04 9.48
C PRO A 376 -14.30 19.43 10.40
N GLY A 377 -15.09 20.46 10.05
CA GLY A 377 -16.21 20.95 10.86
C GLY A 377 -17.43 20.05 10.78
N GLU A 378 -17.72 19.55 9.57
CA GLU A 378 -18.84 18.63 9.31
C GLU A 378 -18.43 17.15 9.39
N HIS A 379 -17.14 16.86 9.56
CA HIS A 379 -16.57 15.51 9.47
C HIS A 379 -16.98 14.77 8.18
N ALA A 380 -17.07 15.51 7.08
CA ALA A 380 -17.58 15.03 5.81
C ALA A 380 -16.48 14.98 4.74
N VAL A 381 -16.57 13.99 3.85
CA VAL A 381 -15.69 13.88 2.67
C VAL A 381 -16.54 13.98 1.41
N ARG A 382 -16.13 14.82 0.46
CA ARG A 382 -16.76 14.98 -0.85
C ARG A 382 -15.74 14.67 -1.94
N THR A 383 -16.17 14.03 -3.02
CA THR A 383 -15.33 13.84 -4.21
C THR A 383 -15.17 15.16 -4.95
N MET A 384 -13.97 15.42 -5.46
CA MET A 384 -13.64 16.62 -6.21
C MET A 384 -13.26 16.24 -7.66
N PRO A 385 -13.28 17.21 -8.60
CA PRO A 385 -12.81 16.98 -9.96
C PRO A 385 -11.34 16.57 -9.98
N ALA A 386 -11.03 15.51 -10.72
CA ALA A 386 -9.66 15.06 -10.87
C ALA A 386 -8.76 16.15 -11.47
N LEU A 387 -7.51 16.22 -11.00
CA LEU A 387 -6.50 17.07 -11.62
C LEU A 387 -6.15 16.52 -13.02
N PRO A 388 -5.87 17.38 -14.01
CA PRO A 388 -5.62 16.92 -15.37
C PRO A 388 -4.20 16.35 -15.58
N TYR A 389 -3.36 16.37 -14.54
CA TYR A 389 -1.96 15.95 -14.55
C TYR A 389 -1.55 15.49 -13.15
N GLN A 390 -0.50 14.67 -13.08
CA GLN A 390 0.12 14.28 -11.82
C GLN A 390 0.93 15.46 -11.30
N VAL A 391 0.62 15.92 -10.10
CA VAL A 391 1.39 17.00 -9.47
C VAL A 391 2.76 16.46 -9.07
N THR A 392 3.81 17.15 -9.46
CA THR A 392 5.18 16.90 -9.04
C THR A 392 5.51 17.71 -7.79
N LEU A 393 6.06 17.04 -6.77
CA LEU A 393 6.47 17.71 -5.54
C LEU A 393 7.86 18.35 -5.68
N PRO A 394 8.06 19.56 -5.12
CA PRO A 394 7.09 20.35 -4.32
C PRO A 394 6.20 21.29 -5.16
N ALA A 395 4.88 21.15 -5.05
CA ALA A 395 3.93 22.09 -5.67
C ALA A 395 3.56 23.24 -4.74
N THR A 396 3.44 24.45 -5.29
CA THR A 396 3.00 25.63 -4.55
C THR A 396 1.49 25.79 -4.67
N SER A 397 0.79 25.96 -3.55
CA SER A 397 -0.65 26.20 -3.56
C SER A 397 -1.03 27.46 -2.77
N VAL A 398 -2.11 28.12 -3.19
CA VAL A 398 -2.61 29.32 -2.53
C VAL A 398 -4.12 29.42 -2.70
N THR A 399 -4.81 29.89 -1.67
CA THR A 399 -6.26 30.15 -1.74
C THR A 399 -6.57 31.61 -1.98
N VAL A 400 -7.56 31.84 -2.84
CA VAL A 400 -8.10 33.18 -3.10
C VAL A 400 -9.62 33.08 -3.00
N GLY A 401 -10.18 33.60 -1.91
CA GLY A 401 -11.59 33.38 -1.60
C GLY A 401 -11.88 31.91 -1.34
N ASP A 402 -12.80 31.33 -2.10
CA ASP A 402 -13.17 29.91 -2.04
C ASP A 402 -12.43 29.05 -3.10
N ASP A 403 -11.57 29.66 -3.91
CA ASP A 403 -10.85 28.98 -4.99
C ASP A 403 -9.43 28.59 -4.55
N LEU A 404 -8.95 27.44 -5.05
CA LEU A 404 -7.59 26.94 -4.82
C LEU A 404 -6.77 27.01 -6.11
N TYR A 405 -5.63 27.66 -6.06
CA TYR A 405 -4.68 27.77 -7.17
C TYR A 405 -3.44 26.94 -6.86
N ILE A 406 -3.05 26.08 -7.80
CA ILE A 406 -1.91 25.17 -7.69
C ILE A 406 -0.95 25.47 -8.84
N LEU A 407 0.30 25.77 -8.50
CA LEU A 407 1.40 25.99 -9.42
C LEU A 407 2.43 24.88 -9.25
N ASP A 408 2.64 24.12 -10.32
CA ASP A 408 3.67 23.08 -10.42
C ASP A 408 4.76 23.54 -11.39
N VAL A 409 5.97 23.71 -10.87
CA VAL A 409 7.08 24.33 -11.61
C VAL A 409 7.90 23.29 -12.37
N ASP A 410 7.87 22.02 -11.96
CA ASP A 410 8.76 20.99 -12.50
C ASP A 410 8.26 20.40 -13.84
N ASP A 411 6.95 20.41 -14.10
CA ASP A 411 6.33 19.98 -15.37
C ASP A 411 6.12 21.14 -16.38
N GLY A 412 7.16 21.97 -16.57
CA GLY A 412 7.11 23.08 -17.53
C GLY A 412 6.20 24.25 -17.11
N GLY A 413 5.91 24.38 -15.81
CA GLY A 413 5.21 25.51 -15.20
C GLY A 413 3.69 25.40 -15.17
N SER A 414 3.12 24.19 -15.13
CA SER A 414 1.67 24.00 -15.18
C SER A 414 0.94 24.71 -14.03
N PHE A 415 -0.13 25.45 -14.37
CA PHE A 415 -0.86 26.29 -13.41
C PHE A 415 -2.36 26.01 -13.51
N HIS A 416 -2.99 25.67 -12.40
CA HIS A 416 -4.37 25.21 -12.36
C HIS A 416 -5.16 25.85 -11.22
N GLY A 417 -6.45 26.04 -11.46
CA GLY A 417 -7.40 26.49 -10.44
C GLY A 417 -8.49 25.45 -10.22
N LEU A 418 -8.71 25.06 -8.97
CA LEU A 418 -9.95 24.42 -8.52
C LEU A 418 -10.89 25.55 -8.09
N ILE A 419 -11.88 25.83 -8.94
CA ILE A 419 -12.77 26.98 -8.81
C ILE A 419 -14.15 26.49 -8.38
N TYR A 420 -14.73 27.14 -7.38
CA TYR A 420 -16.09 26.85 -6.91
C TYR A 420 -17.11 27.67 -7.73
N GLU A 421 -18.07 27.00 -8.38
CA GLU A 421 -19.11 27.69 -9.15
C GLU A 421 -20.40 27.85 -8.34
N ASP A 422 -20.65 29.07 -7.85
CA ASP A 422 -21.94 29.45 -7.28
C ASP A 422 -22.99 29.65 -8.39
N GLY A 423 -23.81 28.61 -8.63
CA GLY A 423 -24.82 28.59 -9.69
C GLY A 423 -25.97 27.61 -9.44
N LEU A 424 -26.73 27.25 -10.48
CA LEU A 424 -27.85 26.29 -10.38
C LEU A 424 -27.39 24.85 -10.06
N ASN A 425 -26.09 24.59 -10.13
CA ASN A 425 -25.46 23.30 -9.87
C ASN A 425 -24.13 23.58 -9.14
N GLU A 426 -24.21 23.73 -7.82
CA GLU A 426 -23.06 24.00 -6.94
C GLU A 426 -22.05 22.85 -7.01
N ASP A 427 -20.97 23.05 -7.75
CA ASP A 427 -19.90 22.05 -7.88
C ASP A 427 -18.55 22.72 -8.18
N TRP A 428 -17.49 21.96 -7.98
CA TRP A 428 -16.14 22.37 -8.26
C TRP A 428 -15.78 22.12 -9.72
N ARG A 429 -14.95 22.98 -10.30
CA ARG A 429 -14.35 22.77 -11.61
C ARG A 429 -12.84 22.90 -11.57
N CYS A 430 -12.14 22.03 -12.27
CA CYS A 430 -10.72 22.20 -12.53
C CYS A 430 -10.51 22.99 -13.82
N CYS A 431 -9.74 24.08 -13.77
CA CYS A 431 -9.42 24.94 -14.89
C CYS A 431 -7.91 25.01 -15.10
N ALA A 432 -7.44 24.70 -16.32
CA ALA A 432 -6.08 25.00 -16.72
C ALA A 432 -5.92 26.51 -16.96
N LEU A 433 -4.91 27.11 -16.33
CA LEU A 433 -4.62 28.53 -16.35
C LEU A 433 -3.30 28.78 -17.10
N PRO A 434 -3.09 29.98 -17.67
CA PRO A 434 -1.83 30.26 -18.35
C PRO A 434 -0.68 30.20 -17.34
N PRO A 435 0.41 29.48 -17.65
CA PRO A 435 1.57 29.42 -16.78
C PRO A 435 2.29 30.78 -16.77
N PRO A 436 2.96 31.17 -15.67
CA PRO A 436 3.78 32.36 -15.65
C PRO A 436 4.96 32.21 -16.63
N ALA A 437 5.37 33.29 -17.29
CA ALA A 437 6.51 33.29 -18.21
C ALA A 437 7.85 33.25 -17.46
N LEU A 438 8.10 32.13 -16.76
CA LEU A 438 9.30 31.88 -15.97
C LEU A 438 10.30 31.05 -16.78
N SER A 439 11.57 31.41 -16.69
CA SER A 439 12.68 30.60 -17.18
C SER A 439 13.26 29.85 -15.98
N ASP A 440 12.76 28.66 -15.70
CA ASP A 440 13.29 27.65 -14.75
C ASP A 440 13.78 28.18 -13.39
N PHE A 441 12.91 28.50 -12.43
CA PHE A 441 13.32 28.70 -11.03
C PHE A 441 12.19 28.44 -10.02
N GLU A 442 12.57 27.90 -8.87
CA GLU A 442 11.78 27.67 -7.65
C GLU A 442 11.08 28.95 -7.16
N VAL A 443 9.83 28.81 -6.70
CA VAL A 443 9.06 29.89 -6.07
C VAL A 443 9.68 30.20 -4.70
N ASP A 444 10.08 31.46 -4.50
CA ASP A 444 10.68 31.89 -3.23
C ASP A 444 9.59 32.40 -2.27
N SER A 445 8.65 33.20 -2.78
CA SER A 445 7.55 33.75 -1.98
C SER A 445 6.34 34.16 -2.81
N TYR A 446 5.19 34.18 -2.15
CA TYR A 446 3.91 34.52 -2.77
C TYR A 446 2.93 35.14 -1.76
N ALA A 447 1.99 35.95 -2.26
CA ALA A 447 1.00 36.67 -1.46
C ALA A 447 -0.28 36.94 -2.28
N VAL A 448 -1.44 37.04 -1.62
CA VAL A 448 -2.74 37.32 -2.26
C VAL A 448 -3.15 38.77 -2.05
N ILE A 449 -2.71 39.66 -2.93
CA ILE A 449 -2.93 41.10 -2.80
C ILE A 449 -4.35 41.48 -3.24
N GLY A 450 -5.00 42.34 -2.45
CA GLY A 450 -6.32 42.88 -2.79
C GLY A 450 -7.45 41.84 -2.85
N GLY A 451 -7.20 40.59 -2.44
CA GLY A 451 -8.16 39.49 -2.51
C GLY A 451 -8.40 38.93 -3.92
N THR A 452 -7.66 39.39 -4.93
CA THR A 452 -7.82 38.93 -6.32
C THR A 452 -6.49 38.69 -7.05
N ASP A 453 -5.40 39.25 -6.55
CA ASP A 453 -4.13 39.26 -7.28
C ASP A 453 -3.11 38.38 -6.58
N ILE A 454 -2.66 37.32 -7.24
CA ILE A 454 -1.60 36.46 -6.68
C ILE A 454 -0.26 37.05 -7.11
N TRP A 455 0.51 37.57 -6.17
CA TRP A 455 1.87 38.04 -6.38
C TRP A 455 2.86 36.92 -6.07
N LEU A 456 3.86 36.73 -6.94
CA LEU A 456 4.84 35.66 -6.86
C LEU A 456 6.25 36.19 -7.18
N SER A 457 7.24 35.77 -6.39
CA SER A 457 8.67 36.02 -6.60
C SER A 457 9.41 34.69 -6.78
N THR A 458 10.37 34.66 -7.70
CA THR A 458 11.21 33.47 -7.94
C THR A 458 12.66 33.70 -7.56
N HIS A 459 13.34 32.63 -7.16
CA HIS A 459 14.74 32.69 -6.77
C HIS A 459 15.62 33.04 -7.98
N GLY A 460 16.37 34.15 -7.90
CA GLY A 460 17.38 34.53 -8.90
C GLY A 460 16.93 35.47 -10.03
N ASN A 461 15.62 35.66 -10.28
CA ASN A 461 15.14 36.51 -11.38
C ASN A 461 14.84 37.97 -10.97
N GLY A 462 14.78 38.25 -9.66
CA GLY A 462 14.77 39.61 -9.12
C GLY A 462 13.49 40.42 -9.37
N GLY A 463 12.35 39.79 -9.68
CA GLY A 463 11.09 40.46 -10.01
C GLY A 463 9.85 39.84 -9.35
N ILE A 464 8.72 40.56 -9.45
CA ILE A 464 7.39 40.13 -9.00
C ILE A 464 6.47 39.97 -10.20
N TYR A 465 5.80 38.83 -10.26
CA TYR A 465 4.76 38.50 -11.22
C TYR A 465 3.40 38.52 -10.52
N CYS A 466 2.39 39.06 -11.18
CA CYS A 466 1.03 39.12 -10.68
C CYS A 466 0.11 38.31 -11.60
N PHE A 467 -0.61 37.38 -11.03
CA PHE A 467 -1.73 36.70 -11.69
C PHE A 467 -3.05 37.33 -11.24
N ASP A 468 -3.78 37.89 -12.20
CA ASP A 468 -5.12 38.43 -12.00
C ASP A 468 -6.12 37.27 -12.05
N THR A 469 -6.70 36.89 -10.90
CA THR A 469 -7.67 35.77 -10.80
C THR A 469 -8.99 36.05 -11.51
N VAL A 470 -9.30 37.30 -11.85
CA VAL A 470 -10.52 37.66 -12.58
C VAL A 470 -10.29 37.57 -14.10
N ARG A 471 -9.12 38.01 -14.57
CA ARG A 471 -8.76 38.00 -15.99
C ARG A 471 -8.05 36.73 -16.45
N HIS A 472 -7.63 35.89 -15.51
CA HIS A 472 -6.78 34.73 -15.73
C HIS A 472 -5.53 35.08 -16.56
N ALA A 473 -4.82 36.13 -16.15
CA ALA A 473 -3.69 36.66 -16.91
C ALA A 473 -2.52 37.08 -16.01
N TRP A 474 -1.30 36.79 -16.48
CA TRP A 474 -0.07 37.22 -15.83
C TRP A 474 0.38 38.62 -16.29
N SER A 475 0.94 39.37 -15.36
CA SER A 475 1.61 40.65 -15.60
C SER A 475 2.87 40.77 -14.74
N THR A 476 3.81 41.64 -15.13
CA THR A 476 5.00 41.93 -14.33
C THR A 476 4.78 43.19 -13.51
N VAL A 477 4.86 43.07 -12.19
CA VAL A 477 4.71 44.19 -11.23
C VAL A 477 6.03 44.92 -11.08
N ALA A 478 7.12 44.16 -10.87
CA ALA A 478 8.46 44.70 -10.66
C ALA A 478 9.52 43.77 -11.27
N THR A 479 10.66 44.34 -11.69
CA THR A 479 11.77 43.59 -12.32
C THR A 479 13.10 43.69 -11.56
N ARG A 480 13.10 44.42 -10.42
CA ARG A 480 14.29 44.63 -9.57
C ARG A 480 13.97 44.58 -8.07
N TRP A 481 12.82 44.02 -7.73
CA TRP A 481 12.35 43.90 -6.37
C TRP A 481 11.61 42.57 -6.25
N THR A 482 11.84 41.88 -5.14
CA THR A 482 11.21 40.61 -4.79
C THR A 482 10.52 40.78 -3.45
N LEU A 483 9.49 39.97 -3.22
CA LEU A 483 8.89 39.87 -1.89
C LEU A 483 10.00 39.44 -0.90
N PRO A 484 10.18 40.15 0.22
CA PRO A 484 11.26 39.85 1.18
C PRO A 484 10.83 38.78 2.18
N PHE A 485 10.11 37.78 1.69
CA PHE A 485 9.58 36.66 2.45
C PHE A 485 10.03 35.33 1.83
N VAL A 486 9.84 34.25 2.57
CA VAL A 486 9.99 32.86 2.14
C VAL A 486 8.65 32.18 2.35
N GLY A 487 8.10 31.59 1.30
CA GLY A 487 6.76 30.99 1.28
C GLY A 487 5.62 32.02 1.21
N LEU A 488 4.48 31.65 1.80
CA LEU A 488 3.28 32.49 1.84
C LEU A 488 3.46 33.69 2.80
N ALA A 489 3.12 34.89 2.34
CA ALA A 489 2.90 36.04 3.18
C ALA A 489 1.41 36.22 3.47
N GLU A 490 1.06 36.40 4.73
CA GLU A 490 -0.32 36.51 5.20
C GLU A 490 -0.65 37.95 5.59
N TYR A 491 -1.83 38.42 5.18
CA TYR A 491 -2.31 39.74 5.54
C TYR A 491 -2.97 39.74 6.91
N CYS A 492 -2.57 40.67 7.78
CA CYS A 492 -3.23 40.90 9.05
C CYS A 492 -4.02 42.21 9.01
N HIS A 493 -5.35 42.10 8.88
CA HIS A 493 -6.27 43.25 8.79
C HIS A 493 -6.14 44.21 9.98
N GLU A 494 -5.93 43.70 11.19
CA GLU A 494 -5.82 44.54 12.39
C GLU A 494 -4.59 45.45 12.34
N HIS A 495 -3.49 44.95 11.78
CA HIS A 495 -2.24 45.70 11.65
C HIS A 495 -2.12 46.47 10.33
N GLY A 496 -2.92 46.11 9.31
CA GLY A 496 -2.80 46.68 7.97
C GLY A 496 -1.44 46.36 7.33
N LEU A 497 -0.88 45.20 7.66
CA LEU A 497 0.48 44.80 7.26
C LEU A 497 0.49 43.33 6.84
N TRP A 498 1.44 43.01 5.98
CA TRP A 498 1.77 41.67 5.54
C TRP A 498 2.82 41.06 6.45
N PHE A 499 2.59 39.84 6.92
CA PHE A 499 3.49 39.08 7.77
C PHE A 499 3.99 37.85 7.02
N GLY A 500 5.27 37.55 7.15
CA GLY A 500 5.88 36.38 6.53
C GLY A 500 7.21 36.03 7.18
N LEU A 501 7.74 34.85 6.85
CA LEU A 501 9.07 34.44 7.29
C LEU A 501 10.13 35.05 6.38
N SER A 502 11.22 35.57 6.94
CA SER A 502 12.34 36.09 6.16
C SER A 502 13.67 35.62 6.73
N HIS A 503 14.71 35.59 5.89
CA HIS A 503 16.06 35.28 6.35
C HIS A 503 16.56 36.31 7.39
N SER A 504 17.10 35.80 8.50
CA SER A 504 17.77 36.65 9.48
C SER A 504 19.01 37.32 8.88
N THR A 505 19.11 38.63 9.00
CA THR A 505 20.28 39.41 8.57
C THR A 505 21.50 39.23 9.48
N ARG A 506 21.32 38.58 10.64
CA ARG A 506 22.30 38.55 11.73
C ARG A 506 23.15 37.26 11.77
N ASP A 507 22.69 36.18 11.13
CA ASP A 507 23.39 34.90 11.16
C ASP A 507 23.46 34.26 9.75
N ARG A 508 24.63 34.33 9.12
CA ARG A 508 24.88 33.76 7.78
C ARG A 508 25.15 32.25 7.81
N ARG A 509 25.33 31.63 8.99
CA ARG A 509 25.81 30.24 9.10
C ARG A 509 24.74 29.21 9.42
N ARG A 510 23.55 29.63 9.85
CA ARG A 510 22.39 28.76 10.05
C ARG A 510 21.18 29.45 9.39
N ARG A 511 20.45 28.75 8.50
CA ARG A 511 19.26 29.24 7.77
C ARG A 511 18.12 29.59 8.74
N SER A 512 18.27 30.65 9.53
CA SER A 512 17.28 31.04 10.54
C SER A 512 16.25 31.97 9.92
N LEU A 513 14.99 31.52 9.95
CA LEU A 513 13.82 32.28 9.51
C LEU A 513 13.20 33.01 10.71
N VAL A 514 12.98 34.32 10.53
CA VAL A 514 12.36 35.21 11.51
C VAL A 514 11.02 35.71 10.97
N LEU A 515 10.09 35.99 11.87
CA LEU A 515 8.85 36.67 11.50
C LEU A 515 9.20 38.11 11.09
N SER A 516 8.67 38.57 9.96
CA SER A 516 8.85 39.92 9.47
C SER A 516 7.52 40.51 9.03
N ALA A 517 7.39 41.83 9.15
CA ALA A 517 6.24 42.60 8.70
C ALA A 517 6.63 43.59 7.60
N LEU A 518 5.74 43.77 6.63
CA LEU A 518 5.90 44.70 5.52
C LEU A 518 4.58 45.39 5.17
N ASP A 519 4.65 46.66 4.83
CA ASP A 519 3.55 47.36 4.16
C ASP A 519 3.71 47.19 2.64
N LEU A 520 2.88 46.35 2.03
CA LEU A 520 2.84 46.17 0.56
C LEU A 520 1.90 47.17 -0.13
N ASP A 521 0.98 47.79 0.63
CA ASP A 521 -0.05 48.69 0.10
C ASP A 521 0.42 50.16 0.13
N GLY A 522 1.49 50.45 0.88
CA GLY A 522 2.10 51.77 1.03
C GLY A 522 2.92 52.25 -0.19
N GLY A 523 2.81 53.53 -0.52
CA GLY A 523 3.48 54.16 -1.69
C GLY A 523 4.95 54.54 -1.51
N GLU A 524 5.57 54.29 -0.35
CA GLU A 524 7.00 54.53 -0.08
C GLU A 524 7.80 53.23 -0.04
N LEU A 525 9.15 53.32 -0.09
CA LEU A 525 10.03 52.15 -0.09
C LEU A 525 9.69 51.22 1.10
N PRO A 526 9.33 49.95 0.85
CA PRO A 526 8.75 49.09 1.87
C PRO A 526 9.81 48.76 2.94
N LEU A 527 9.59 49.21 4.17
CA LEU A 527 10.50 48.96 5.30
C LEU A 527 10.16 47.60 5.93
N LEU A 528 11.01 46.60 5.69
CA LEU A 528 10.90 45.30 6.34
C LEU A 528 11.25 45.41 7.83
N ARG A 529 10.30 45.07 8.70
CA ARG A 529 10.49 45.00 10.14
C ARG A 529 10.61 43.54 10.59
N SER A 530 11.82 43.09 10.93
CA SER A 530 12.07 41.72 11.40
C SER A 530 12.04 41.61 12.92
N PHE A 531 11.38 40.56 13.43
CA PHE A 531 11.26 40.24 14.84
C PHE A 531 12.20 39.08 15.19
N PRO A 532 13.35 39.34 15.85
CA PRO A 532 14.28 38.27 16.22
C PRO A 532 13.62 37.31 17.21
N MET A 533 13.79 36.01 16.98
CA MET A 533 13.26 34.96 17.84
C MET A 533 14.41 34.12 18.40
N GLU A 534 14.47 33.99 19.72
CA GLU A 534 15.36 33.05 20.38
C GLU A 534 14.74 31.65 20.31
N PHE A 535 15.16 30.91 19.29
CA PHE A 535 14.99 29.46 19.23
C PHE A 535 16.30 28.84 18.77
N THR A 536 17.00 28.18 19.68
CA THR A 536 18.19 27.39 19.37
C THR A 536 17.75 25.93 19.40
N PRO A 537 17.52 25.28 18.24
CA PRO A 537 17.33 23.83 18.23
C PRO A 537 18.58 23.16 18.81
N PRO A 538 18.43 22.00 19.47
CA PRO A 538 19.56 21.14 19.80
C PRO A 538 20.46 20.94 18.56
N ASP A 539 21.79 20.95 18.74
CA ASP A 539 22.74 20.91 17.62
C ASP A 539 22.65 19.66 16.72
N ALA A 540 21.88 18.64 17.14
CA ALA A 540 21.62 17.41 16.39
C ALA A 540 20.39 17.48 15.45
N LEU A 541 19.71 18.63 15.34
CA LEU A 541 18.49 18.79 14.54
C LEU A 541 18.70 19.72 13.33
N ASN A 542 18.34 19.20 12.15
CA ASN A 542 18.35 19.92 10.87
C ASN A 542 16.93 20.44 10.54
N LEU A 543 16.80 21.73 10.21
CA LEU A 543 15.51 22.33 9.83
C LEU A 543 15.11 21.87 8.42
N VAL A 544 13.91 21.30 8.28
CA VAL A 544 13.33 20.79 7.03
C VAL A 544 12.45 21.86 6.38
N SER A 545 11.45 22.35 7.10
CA SER A 545 10.56 23.42 6.63
C SER A 545 10.14 24.34 7.78
N SER A 546 9.57 25.50 7.45
CA SER A 546 8.98 26.42 8.41
C SER A 546 7.82 27.14 7.77
N ASP A 547 6.71 27.16 8.49
CA ASP A 547 5.43 27.68 8.02
C ASP A 547 4.89 28.70 9.02
N LEU A 548 4.23 29.74 8.50
CA LEU A 548 3.54 30.76 9.27
C LEU A 548 2.03 30.58 9.07
N VAL A 549 1.28 30.53 10.17
CA VAL A 549 -0.18 30.42 10.16
C VAL A 549 -0.77 31.58 10.93
N ASN A 550 -1.66 32.35 10.29
CA ASN A 550 -2.40 33.44 10.92
C ASN A 550 -3.63 32.88 11.64
N LEU A 551 -3.62 32.99 12.97
CA LEU A 551 -4.71 32.53 13.83
C LEU A 551 -5.80 33.60 14.03
N GLY A 552 -5.65 34.75 13.38
CA GLY A 552 -6.47 35.93 13.59
C GLY A 552 -6.02 36.76 14.78
N SER A 553 -6.49 37.99 14.80
CA SER A 553 -6.24 38.97 15.86
C SER A 553 -4.80 39.21 16.28
N GLY A 554 -3.91 39.40 15.30
CA GLY A 554 -2.49 39.63 15.54
C GLY A 554 -1.74 38.41 16.07
N LYS A 555 -2.41 37.22 16.15
CA LYS A 555 -1.81 35.98 16.64
C LYS A 555 -1.40 35.09 15.49
N PHE A 556 -0.24 34.48 15.63
CA PHE A 556 0.31 33.57 14.63
C PHE A 556 0.86 32.30 15.29
N CYS A 557 0.82 31.20 14.58
CA CYS A 557 1.60 30.00 14.89
C CYS A 557 2.79 29.94 13.92
N ILE A 558 3.99 29.82 14.46
CA ILE A 558 5.18 29.48 13.67
C ILE A 558 5.46 28.00 13.90
N ALA A 559 5.24 27.21 12.87
CA ALA A 559 5.54 25.78 12.88
C ALA A 559 6.91 25.54 12.24
N ARG A 560 7.75 24.73 12.89
CA ARG A 560 9.06 24.35 12.37
C ARG A 560 9.24 22.85 12.44
N PHE A 561 9.70 22.26 11.35
CA PHE A 561 9.93 20.83 11.26
C PHE A 561 11.42 20.54 11.21
N PHE A 562 11.85 19.55 12.00
CA PHE A 562 13.24 19.17 12.13
C PHE A 562 13.42 17.68 11.93
N ARG A 563 14.62 17.30 11.48
CA ARG A 563 15.06 15.91 11.34
C ARG A 563 16.40 15.70 12.05
N THR A 564 16.62 14.53 12.65
CA THR A 564 17.93 14.17 13.22
C THR A 564 18.96 13.86 12.14
N ASP A 565 20.23 13.98 12.48
CA ASP A 565 21.34 13.57 11.60
C ASP A 565 21.40 12.04 11.46
N GLU A 566 21.74 11.54 10.26
CA GLU A 566 21.73 10.11 9.89
C GLU A 566 22.74 9.23 10.68
N ASP A 567 23.66 9.85 11.43
CA ASP A 567 24.71 9.15 12.21
C ASP A 567 24.21 8.48 13.51
N HIS A 568 22.90 8.50 13.79
CA HIS A 568 22.32 7.86 14.97
C HIS A 568 21.88 6.42 14.68
N ARG A 569 22.40 5.47 15.48
CA ARG A 569 22.13 4.01 15.38
C ARG A 569 20.66 3.61 15.56
N ASP A 570 19.77 4.56 15.85
CA ASP A 570 18.36 4.35 16.20
C ASP A 570 17.37 4.83 15.11
N GLY A 571 17.84 5.25 13.93
CA GLY A 571 16.99 5.68 12.79
C GLY A 571 16.74 7.20 12.72
N GLU A 572 16.17 7.69 11.61
CA GLU A 572 15.79 9.11 11.44
C GLU A 572 14.56 9.46 12.30
N GLU A 573 14.68 10.50 13.13
CA GLU A 573 13.57 11.03 13.92
C GLU A 573 13.13 12.41 13.42
N LEU A 574 11.81 12.62 13.34
CA LEU A 574 11.19 13.88 12.94
C LEU A 574 10.60 14.60 14.17
N PHE A 575 10.69 15.93 14.18
CA PHE A 575 10.17 16.76 15.26
C PHE A 575 9.40 17.96 14.69
N ALA A 576 8.24 18.26 15.26
CA ALA A 576 7.52 19.52 15.03
C ALA A 576 7.66 20.43 16.25
N VAL A 577 7.95 21.70 16.03
CA VAL A 577 7.93 22.73 17.06
C VAL A 577 6.92 23.78 16.68
N LEU A 578 5.84 23.86 17.47
CA LEU A 578 4.79 24.86 17.30
C LEU A 578 5.04 25.99 18.29
N THR A 579 5.19 27.23 17.79
CA THR A 579 5.42 28.42 18.61
C THR A 579 4.30 29.42 18.40
N ALA A 580 3.53 29.67 19.45
CA ALA A 580 2.53 30.73 19.44
C ALA A 580 3.20 32.11 19.62
N VAL A 581 2.84 33.05 18.77
CA VAL A 581 3.26 34.46 18.84
C VAL A 581 2.09 35.40 18.69
N GLU A 582 2.21 36.59 19.27
CA GLU A 582 1.24 37.67 19.15
C GLU A 582 1.99 38.96 18.84
N VAL A 583 1.52 39.70 17.85
CA VAL A 583 2.06 41.00 17.48
C VAL A 583 1.11 42.07 17.99
N GLU A 584 1.65 43.06 18.68
CA GLU A 584 0.88 44.16 19.23
C GLU A 584 1.46 45.50 18.77
N ARG A 585 0.59 46.50 18.62
CA ARG A 585 1.02 47.89 18.51
C ARG A 585 1.38 48.39 19.90
N CYS A 586 2.56 48.98 20.03
CA CYS A 586 2.95 49.79 21.17
C CYS A 586 2.24 51.14 21.04
N ASP A 587 1.59 51.56 22.13
CA ASP A 587 1.23 52.96 22.28
C ASP A 587 2.53 53.75 22.49
N ASP A 588 2.75 54.79 21.69
CA ASP A 588 3.84 55.72 21.91
C ASP A 588 3.57 56.43 23.25
N ASP A 589 4.37 56.13 24.28
CA ASP A 589 4.38 56.94 25.50
C ASP A 589 4.63 58.41 25.09
N GLU A 590 3.78 59.32 25.58
CA GLU A 590 3.63 60.74 25.18
C GLU A 590 4.88 61.66 25.34
N ASP A 591 6.12 61.15 25.38
CA ASP A 591 7.30 61.92 25.76
C ASP A 591 8.46 61.94 24.73
N ASP A 592 8.16 61.98 23.42
CA ASP A 592 9.14 62.56 22.48
C ASP A 592 8.49 63.36 21.34
N ALA A 593 8.45 64.68 21.54
CA ALA A 593 8.00 65.66 20.57
C ALA A 593 8.99 65.70 19.38
N GLY A 594 8.65 65.04 18.26
CA GLY A 594 9.59 65.04 17.14
C GLY A 594 9.21 64.39 15.81
N GLY A 595 7.95 64.44 15.38
CA GLY A 595 7.60 64.44 13.95
C GLY A 595 7.76 63.14 13.14
N GLY A 596 6.63 62.57 12.73
CA GLY A 596 6.53 61.59 11.65
C GLY A 596 5.34 60.66 11.85
N ALA A 597 4.21 60.98 11.21
CA ALA A 597 3.04 60.10 11.17
C ALA A 597 3.36 58.86 10.32
N ASN A 598 4.01 57.86 10.93
CA ASN A 598 4.08 56.46 10.51
C ASN A 598 5.05 55.73 11.45
N GLY A 599 4.55 55.17 12.55
CA GLY A 599 5.46 54.40 13.41
C GLY A 599 5.01 54.03 14.80
N GLY A 600 3.74 53.66 15.02
CA GLY A 600 3.43 52.88 16.22
C GLY A 600 4.35 51.66 16.25
N GLY A 601 5.19 51.55 17.27
CA GLY A 601 6.14 50.44 17.38
C GLY A 601 5.37 49.12 17.36
N LEU A 602 5.81 48.11 16.61
CA LEU A 602 5.25 46.76 16.73
C LEU A 602 6.15 45.99 17.68
N ARG A 603 5.55 45.28 18.63
CA ARG A 603 6.26 44.30 19.47
C ARG A 603 5.71 42.90 19.19
N MET A 604 6.60 41.92 19.20
CA MET A 604 6.24 40.50 19.15
C MET A 604 6.35 39.91 20.55
N LEU A 605 5.26 39.32 21.02
CA LEU A 605 5.19 38.53 22.24
C LEU A 605 5.29 37.05 21.87
N LYS A 606 6.32 36.37 22.39
CA LYS A 606 6.43 34.91 22.30
C LYS A 606 5.65 34.29 23.46
N HIS A 607 4.69 33.43 23.14
CA HIS A 607 3.95 32.65 24.12
C HIS A 607 4.66 31.29 24.35
N ARG A 608 3.91 30.19 24.38
CA ARG A 608 4.44 28.84 24.59
C ARG A 608 4.97 28.28 23.26
N SER A 609 6.10 27.57 23.35
CA SER A 609 6.56 26.66 22.32
C SER A 609 6.40 25.23 22.82
N GLU A 610 5.89 24.35 21.96
CA GLU A 610 5.81 22.92 22.25
C GLU A 610 6.53 22.12 21.18
N MET A 611 7.28 21.11 21.61
CA MET A 611 7.99 20.18 20.74
C MET A 611 7.28 18.84 20.77
N TYR A 612 6.96 18.36 19.59
CA TYR A 612 6.33 17.07 19.35
C TYR A 612 7.33 16.17 18.65
N LYS A 613 7.58 14.99 19.21
CA LYS A 613 8.26 13.92 18.46
C LYS A 613 7.25 13.34 17.50
N LEU A 614 7.53 13.47 16.21
CA LEU A 614 6.73 12.87 15.16
C LEU A 614 7.21 11.42 15.00
N THR A 615 6.28 10.50 14.83
CA THR A 615 6.65 9.11 14.49
C THR A 615 7.25 9.11 13.09
N SER A 616 8.11 8.13 12.78
CA SER A 616 8.73 7.94 11.46
C SER A 616 7.72 7.73 10.30
N GLU A 617 6.42 7.76 10.60
CA GLU A 617 5.28 7.60 9.70
C GLU A 617 4.64 8.93 9.26
N MET A 618 5.04 10.08 9.85
CA MET A 618 4.52 11.40 9.47
C MET A 618 5.44 12.11 8.47
N MET A 619 5.24 11.83 7.18
CA MET A 619 5.97 12.47 6.05
C MET A 619 5.29 13.74 5.50
N TYR A 620 4.02 13.98 5.83
CA TYR A 620 3.24 15.12 5.30
C TYR A 620 2.49 15.81 6.44
N TRP A 621 2.49 17.14 6.43
CA TRP A 621 1.79 17.98 7.38
C TRP A 621 1.03 19.08 6.66
N VAL A 622 -0.09 19.47 7.27
CA VAL A 622 -1.00 20.49 6.79
C VAL A 622 -1.33 21.35 8.01
N LEU A 623 -1.07 22.66 7.94
CA LEU A 623 -1.03 23.55 9.11
C LEU A 623 -2.06 24.66 9.09
#